data_AF-A0A4U8UFG8-F1
#
_entry.id   AF-A0A4U8UFG8-F1
#
_cell.length_a   1.000
_cell.length_b   1.000
_cell.length_c   1.000
_cell.angle_alpha   90.00
_cell.angle_beta   90.00
_cell.angle_gamma   90.00
#
_symmetry.space_group_name_H-M   'P 1'
#
loop_
_entity.id
_entity.type
_entity.pdbx_description
1 polymer ?
#
loop_
_entity_poly.entity_id
_entity_poly.type
_entity_poly.pdbx_seq_one_letter_code
_entity_poly.pdbx_strand_id
1 'polypeptide(L)'
;MTKQELDEVLKGLNLTRKSFCEKLGVNYKTMNNHWDTKNPIPQYAISWLEIYKTAQKYEQFIEILKNDCIVESQLTKVDKSFTKEDFVSRLKTLNLTRSEFCEKVGIGYSTPTTWNLSIPLWVEAWLNTYENAENFKKLEILFQKI
;
A
#
# COMPACT_ATOMS: atom_id res chain seq x y z
N MET A 1 -10.53 -13.95 -3.02
CA MET A 1 -11.37 -12.78 -3.31
C MET A 1 -11.91 -12.87 -4.74
N THR A 2 -13.22 -12.75 -4.93
CA THR A 2 -13.90 -12.64 -6.24
C THR A 2 -14.04 -11.18 -6.68
N LYS A 3 -14.45 -10.91 -7.93
CA LYS A 3 -14.73 -9.52 -8.39
C LYS A 3 -15.83 -8.85 -7.57
N GLN A 4 -16.86 -9.60 -7.17
CA GLN A 4 -17.95 -9.07 -6.36
C GLN A 4 -17.46 -8.71 -4.95
N GLU A 5 -16.71 -9.61 -4.31
CA GLU A 5 -16.10 -9.34 -3.00
C GLU A 5 -15.16 -8.13 -3.05
N LEU A 6 -14.41 -7.97 -4.14
CA LEU A 6 -13.59 -6.77 -4.36
C LEU A 6 -14.45 -5.50 -4.41
N ASP A 7 -15.55 -5.49 -5.16
CA ASP A 7 -16.42 -4.31 -5.25
C ASP A 7 -17.03 -3.94 -3.90
N GLU A 8 -17.41 -4.94 -3.10
CA GLU A 8 -17.94 -4.76 -1.76
C GLU A 8 -16.87 -4.17 -0.81
N VAL A 9 -15.63 -4.70 -0.85
CA VAL A 9 -14.50 -4.16 -0.08
C VAL A 9 -14.18 -2.72 -0.49
N LEU A 10 -14.11 -2.44 -1.79
CA LEU A 10 -13.85 -1.09 -2.30
C LEU A 10 -14.94 -0.11 -1.85
N LYS A 11 -16.21 -0.51 -1.94
CA LYS A 11 -17.34 0.31 -1.45
C LYS A 11 -17.22 0.58 0.05
N GLY A 12 -16.86 -0.43 0.84
CA GLY A 12 -16.63 -0.29 2.29
C GLY A 12 -15.46 0.65 2.65
N LEU A 13 -14.49 0.81 1.76
CA LEU A 13 -13.35 1.72 1.91
C LEU A 13 -13.58 3.10 1.26
N ASN A 14 -14.79 3.34 0.72
CA ASN A 14 -15.12 4.53 -0.07
C ASN A 14 -14.17 4.74 -1.27
N LEU A 15 -13.76 3.63 -1.90
CA LEU A 15 -12.92 3.63 -3.10
C LEU A 15 -13.74 3.24 -4.32
N THR A 16 -13.44 3.89 -5.44
CA THR A 16 -13.82 3.39 -6.77
C THR A 16 -12.73 2.44 -7.28
N ARG A 17 -13.08 1.56 -8.24
CA ARG A 17 -12.07 0.74 -8.95
C ARG A 17 -10.95 1.60 -9.56
N LYS A 18 -11.29 2.78 -10.10
CA LYS A 18 -10.32 3.70 -10.70
C LYS A 18 -9.36 4.26 -9.64
N SER A 19 -9.89 4.83 -8.56
CA SER A 19 -9.06 5.39 -7.48
C SER A 19 -8.24 4.32 -6.77
N PHE A 20 -8.75 3.10 -6.65
CA PHE A 20 -7.99 1.95 -6.16
C PHE A 20 -6.81 1.61 -7.08
N CYS A 21 -7.05 1.51 -8.39
CA CYS A 21 -5.98 1.25 -9.36
C CYS A 21 -4.91 2.33 -9.35
N GLU A 22 -5.31 3.60 -9.26
CA GLU A 22 -4.41 4.75 -9.15
C GLU A 22 -3.57 4.68 -7.88
N LYS A 23 -4.18 4.42 -6.72
CA LYS A 23 -3.46 4.29 -5.43
C LYS A 23 -2.53 3.09 -5.39
N LEU A 24 -2.94 1.94 -5.94
CA LEU A 24 -2.14 0.73 -5.97
C LEU A 24 -1.11 0.72 -7.11
N GLY A 25 -1.15 1.66 -8.05
CA GLY A 25 -0.23 1.65 -9.19
C GLY A 25 -0.44 0.48 -10.17
N VAL A 26 -1.70 0.05 -10.35
CA VAL A 26 -2.08 -0.99 -11.32
C VAL A 26 -2.90 -0.41 -12.45
N ASN A 27 -2.81 -1.01 -13.64
CA ASN A 27 -3.58 -0.53 -14.79
C ASN A 27 -5.07 -0.91 -14.62
N TYR A 28 -5.95 0.08 -14.74
CA TYR A 28 -7.41 -0.12 -14.63
C TYR A 28 -7.97 -1.15 -15.61
N LYS A 29 -7.52 -1.13 -16.87
CA LYS A 29 -7.98 -2.10 -17.89
C LYS A 29 -7.53 -3.52 -17.52
N THR A 30 -6.30 -3.65 -17.01
CA THR A 30 -5.79 -4.94 -16.50
C THR A 30 -6.67 -5.46 -15.37
N MET A 31 -6.93 -4.66 -14.35
CA MET A 31 -7.83 -5.06 -13.26
C MET A 31 -9.22 -5.43 -13.77
N ASN A 32 -9.82 -4.60 -14.65
CA ASN A 32 -11.20 -4.79 -15.07
C ASN A 32 -11.39 -6.04 -15.94
N ASN A 33 -10.43 -6.31 -16.83
CA ASN A 33 -10.55 -7.35 -17.84
C ASN A 33 -9.87 -8.66 -17.44
N HIS A 34 -8.79 -8.61 -16.65
CA HIS A 34 -7.97 -9.78 -16.36
C HIS A 34 -8.15 -10.34 -14.96
N TRP A 35 -8.56 -9.56 -13.96
CA TRP A 35 -8.72 -10.09 -12.60
C TRP A 35 -10.09 -10.73 -12.41
N ASP A 36 -10.25 -11.97 -12.87
CA ASP A 36 -11.52 -12.70 -12.93
C ASP A 36 -11.41 -14.11 -12.32
N THR A 37 -12.36 -14.99 -12.67
CA THR A 37 -12.35 -16.38 -12.18
C THR A 37 -11.19 -17.20 -12.73
N LYS A 38 -10.63 -16.84 -13.90
CA LYS A 38 -9.49 -17.52 -14.52
C LYS A 38 -8.16 -16.98 -14.00
N ASN A 39 -8.07 -15.66 -13.78
CA ASN A 39 -6.92 -15.07 -13.11
C ASN A 39 -7.40 -14.37 -11.83
N PRO A 40 -7.32 -15.06 -10.68
CA PRO A 40 -7.80 -14.50 -9.43
C PRO A 40 -7.09 -13.19 -9.10
N ILE A 41 -7.76 -12.36 -8.30
CA ILE A 41 -7.19 -11.10 -7.82
C ILE A 41 -5.83 -11.37 -7.15
N PRO A 42 -4.75 -10.69 -7.55
CA PRO A 42 -3.42 -10.94 -7.00
C PRO A 42 -3.35 -10.74 -5.49
N GLN A 43 -2.57 -11.57 -4.81
CA GLN A 43 -2.46 -11.52 -3.34
C GLN A 43 -1.91 -10.18 -2.84
N TYR A 44 -1.00 -9.51 -3.56
CA TYR A 44 -0.51 -8.18 -3.18
C TYR A 44 -1.64 -7.13 -3.16
N ALA A 45 -2.63 -7.26 -4.04
CA ALA A 45 -3.76 -6.34 -4.12
C ALA A 45 -4.72 -6.58 -2.95
N ILE A 46 -4.94 -7.85 -2.59
CA ILE A 46 -5.72 -8.24 -1.40
C ILE A 46 -5.03 -7.71 -0.13
N SER A 47 -3.75 -8.01 0.02
CA SER A 47 -2.90 -7.55 1.13
C SER A 47 -2.93 -6.03 1.27
N TRP A 48 -2.84 -5.30 0.16
CA TRP A 48 -2.97 -3.84 0.15
C TRP A 48 -4.31 -3.37 0.72
N LEU A 49 -5.43 -3.97 0.30
CA LEU A 49 -6.77 -3.60 0.78
C LEU A 49 -6.93 -3.86 2.28
N GLU A 50 -6.38 -4.96 2.78
CA GLU A 50 -6.41 -5.32 4.20
C GLU A 50 -5.70 -4.28 5.07
N ILE A 51 -4.50 -3.83 4.64
CA ILE A 51 -3.75 -2.81 5.39
C ILE A 51 -4.26 -1.38 5.14
N TYR A 52 -4.87 -1.12 3.98
CA TYR A 52 -5.35 0.21 3.60
C TYR A 52 -6.43 0.72 4.56
N LYS A 53 -7.27 -0.17 5.09
CA LYS A 53 -8.29 0.21 6.10
C LYS A 53 -7.68 0.92 7.32
N THR A 54 -6.52 0.47 7.78
CA THR A 54 -5.81 1.09 8.91
C THR A 54 -5.02 2.32 8.44
N ALA A 55 -4.35 2.23 7.29
CA ALA A 55 -3.63 3.35 6.71
C ALA A 55 -4.52 4.58 6.47
N GLN A 56 -5.76 4.38 6.03
CA GLN A 56 -6.74 5.45 5.79
C GLN A 56 -7.04 6.25 7.05
N LYS A 57 -7.06 5.61 8.23
CA LYS A 57 -7.25 6.32 9.50
C LYS A 57 -6.08 7.24 9.81
N TYR A 58 -4.85 6.82 9.49
CA TYR A 58 -3.67 7.68 9.61
C TYR A 58 -3.72 8.86 8.65
N GLU A 59 -4.08 8.63 7.38
CA GLU A 59 -4.25 9.69 6.39
C GLU A 59 -5.25 10.74 6.86
N GLN A 60 -6.40 10.31 7.40
CA GLN A 60 -7.41 11.20 7.97
C GLN A 60 -6.91 11.98 9.20
N PHE A 61 -6.21 11.31 10.12
CA PHE A 61 -5.63 11.95 11.30
C PHE A 61 -4.63 13.04 10.91
N ILE A 62 -3.75 12.74 9.96
CA ILE A 62 -2.76 13.70 9.45
C ILE A 62 -3.45 14.88 8.75
N GLU A 63 -4.52 14.64 8.00
CA GLU A 63 -5.28 15.71 7.35
C GLU A 63 -5.94 16.66 8.37
N ILE A 64 -6.50 16.13 9.46
CA ILE A 64 -7.02 16.93 10.57
C ILE A 64 -5.91 17.80 11.15
N LEU A 65 -4.74 17.22 11.45
CA LEU A 65 -3.60 17.97 11.97
C LEU A 65 -3.11 19.07 11.03
N LYS A 66 -3.13 18.87 9.71
CA LYS A 66 -2.74 19.91 8.74
C LYS A 66 -3.72 21.08 8.70
N ASN A 67 -5.01 20.80 8.91
CA ASN A 67 -6.04 21.83 8.90
C ASN A 67 -6.04 22.65 10.20
N ASP A 68 -5.74 21.99 11.34
CA ASP A 68 -5.79 22.61 12.67
C ASP A 68 -4.43 23.17 13.13
N CYS A 69 -3.32 22.66 12.60
CA CYS A 69 -1.96 23.10 12.91
C CYS A 69 -1.23 23.48 11.62
N ILE A 70 -0.45 24.56 11.60
CA ILE A 70 0.41 24.95 10.46
C ILE A 70 1.61 23.99 10.38
N VAL A 71 1.35 22.69 10.21
CA VAL A 71 2.37 21.69 9.94
C VAL A 71 2.48 21.61 8.44
N GLU A 72 3.48 22.28 7.87
CA GLU A 72 3.87 22.06 6.49
C GLU A 72 4.25 20.59 6.33
N SER A 73 3.40 19.83 5.65
CA SER A 73 3.74 18.48 5.26
C SER A 73 4.85 18.57 4.22
N GLN A 74 6.01 17.97 4.48
CA GLN A 74 7.02 17.76 3.45
C GLN A 74 6.53 16.67 2.49
N LEU A 75 5.62 17.06 1.57
CA LEU A 75 5.38 16.33 0.34
C LEU A 75 6.58 16.60 -0.56
N THR A 76 7.64 15.82 -0.40
CA THR A 76 8.68 15.77 -1.41
C THR A 76 8.09 15.03 -2.60
N LYS A 77 7.48 15.79 -3.53
CA LYS A 77 7.30 15.34 -4.91
C LYS A 77 8.70 15.18 -5.50
N VAL A 78 9.31 14.04 -5.23
CA VAL A 78 10.53 13.66 -5.93
C VAL A 78 10.07 12.84 -7.12
N ASP A 79 10.26 13.42 -8.30
CA ASP A 79 10.16 12.78 -9.61
C ASP A 79 11.33 11.77 -9.78
N LYS A 80 11.55 10.93 -8.76
CA LYS A 80 12.60 9.93 -8.71
C LYS A 80 11.92 8.57 -8.80
N SER A 81 12.32 7.81 -9.82
CA SER A 81 11.95 6.41 -9.96
C SER A 81 12.35 5.63 -8.70
N PHE A 82 11.39 4.94 -8.07
CA PHE A 82 11.63 4.05 -6.94
C PHE A 82 12.62 2.95 -7.32
N THR A 83 13.81 2.93 -6.70
CA THR A 83 14.89 1.99 -7.05
C THR A 83 14.97 0.79 -6.11
N LYS A 84 15.85 -0.17 -6.43
CA LYS A 84 16.11 -1.34 -5.58
C LYS A 84 16.72 -0.96 -4.24
N GLU A 85 17.56 0.06 -4.24
CA GLU A 85 18.15 0.64 -3.04
C GLU A 85 17.05 1.29 -2.18
N ASP A 86 16.10 1.99 -2.80
CA ASP A 86 14.95 2.56 -2.10
C ASP A 86 14.08 1.45 -1.48
N PHE A 87 13.81 0.37 -2.22
CA PHE A 87 13.11 -0.81 -1.70
C PHE A 87 13.79 -1.41 -0.48
N VAL A 88 15.10 -1.70 -0.56
CA VAL A 88 15.86 -2.28 0.55
C VAL A 88 15.91 -1.33 1.76
N SER A 89 16.10 -0.03 1.52
CA SER A 89 16.08 1.00 2.56
C SER A 89 14.74 1.07 3.27
N ARG A 90 13.62 1.07 2.52
CA ARG A 90 12.26 1.09 3.09
C ARG A 90 11.98 -0.14 3.93
N LEU A 91 12.36 -1.33 3.48
CA LEU A 91 12.24 -2.56 4.28
C LEU A 91 12.96 -2.43 5.62
N LYS A 92 14.20 -1.91 5.62
CA LYS A 92 14.97 -1.68 6.85
C LYS A 92 14.30 -0.66 7.78
N THR A 93 13.84 0.46 7.25
CA THR A 93 13.14 1.51 8.03
C THR A 93 11.85 1.01 8.66
N LEU A 94 11.13 0.14 7.94
CA LEU A 94 9.88 -0.45 8.40
C LEU A 94 10.09 -1.67 9.31
N ASN A 95 11.35 -2.02 9.62
CA ASN A 95 11.72 -3.24 10.34
C ASN A 95 11.04 -4.49 9.75
N LEU A 96 10.98 -4.55 8.41
CA LEU A 96 10.34 -5.62 7.64
C LEU A 96 11.42 -6.38 6.88
N THR A 97 11.52 -7.69 7.10
CA THR A 97 12.43 -8.52 6.30
C THR A 97 11.88 -8.74 4.89
N ARG A 98 12.78 -9.03 3.95
CA ARG A 98 12.37 -9.42 2.58
C ARG A 98 11.45 -10.64 2.58
N SER A 99 11.67 -11.60 3.48
CA SER A 99 10.84 -12.81 3.59
C SER A 99 9.41 -12.45 3.99
N GLU A 100 9.27 -11.66 5.06
CA GLU A 100 7.95 -11.22 5.54
C GLU A 100 7.23 -10.36 4.49
N PHE A 101 7.95 -9.48 3.80
CA PHE A 101 7.37 -8.73 2.68
C PHE A 101 6.81 -9.67 1.61
N CYS A 102 7.62 -10.62 1.12
CA CYS A 102 7.22 -11.57 0.09
C CYS A 102 6.00 -12.41 0.52
N GLU A 103 5.99 -12.86 1.77
CA GLU A 103 4.87 -13.60 2.36
C GLU A 103 3.60 -12.76 2.40
N LYS A 104 3.69 -11.52 2.91
CA LYS A 104 2.53 -10.61 3.02
C LYS A 104 1.92 -10.26 1.67
N VAL A 105 2.73 -10.12 0.63
CA VAL A 105 2.26 -9.74 -0.71
C VAL A 105 2.03 -10.95 -1.64
N GLY A 106 2.34 -12.16 -1.15
CA GLY A 106 2.14 -13.42 -1.87
C GLY A 106 2.98 -13.57 -3.13
N ILE A 107 4.26 -13.16 -3.09
CA ILE A 107 5.22 -13.37 -4.19
C ILE A 107 6.32 -14.33 -3.75
N GLY A 108 6.98 -14.97 -4.73
CA GLY A 108 8.13 -15.83 -4.44
C GLY A 108 9.30 -15.04 -3.86
N TYR A 109 10.04 -15.64 -2.92
CA TYR A 109 11.20 -15.02 -2.28
C TYR A 109 12.27 -14.53 -3.28
N SER A 110 12.43 -15.23 -4.41
CA SER A 110 13.36 -14.86 -5.47
C SER A 110 12.88 -13.67 -6.30
N THR A 111 11.59 -13.34 -6.29
CA THR A 111 10.99 -12.29 -7.15
C THR A 111 11.63 -10.92 -6.93
N PRO A 112 11.81 -10.40 -5.70
CA PRO A 112 12.49 -9.12 -5.53
C PRO A 112 13.95 -9.10 -6.02
N THR A 113 14.58 -10.27 -6.16
CA THR A 113 15.96 -10.37 -6.66
C THR A 113 16.03 -10.09 -8.16
N THR A 114 14.95 -10.33 -8.90
CA THR A 114 14.89 -10.12 -10.35
C THR A 114 14.54 -8.68 -10.74
N TRP A 115 14.20 -7.81 -9.79
CA TRP A 115 13.86 -6.39 -10.02
C TRP A 115 15.09 -5.49 -10.28
N ASN A 116 16.07 -5.98 -11.05
CA ASN A 116 17.27 -5.22 -11.39
C ASN A 116 17.01 -4.14 -12.46
N LEU A 117 15.93 -4.27 -13.23
CA LEU A 117 15.60 -3.34 -14.34
C LEU A 117 14.37 -2.48 -14.05
N SER A 118 13.38 -3.00 -13.33
CA SER A 118 12.14 -2.28 -13.01
C SER A 118 11.43 -2.91 -11.82
N ILE A 119 11.10 -2.08 -10.84
CA ILE A 119 10.24 -2.46 -9.71
C ILE A 119 8.79 -2.15 -10.09
N PRO A 120 7.85 -3.08 -9.89
CA PRO A 120 6.43 -2.80 -10.11
C PRO A 120 5.95 -1.65 -9.22
N LEU A 121 5.19 -0.71 -9.79
CA LEU A 121 4.67 0.46 -9.07
C LEU A 121 3.87 0.11 -7.80
N TRP A 122 3.18 -1.04 -7.81
CA TRP A 122 2.44 -1.49 -6.64
C TRP A 122 3.30 -1.75 -5.42
N VAL A 123 4.59 -2.04 -5.59
CA VAL A 123 5.51 -2.31 -4.47
C VAL A 123 5.65 -1.06 -3.60
N GLU A 124 5.88 0.09 -4.22
CA GLU A 124 5.98 1.37 -3.51
C GLU A 124 4.64 1.75 -2.87
N ALA A 125 3.52 1.58 -3.61
CA ALA A 125 2.18 1.83 -3.08
C ALA A 125 1.88 0.97 -1.84
N TRP A 126 2.28 -0.30 -1.86
CA TRP A 126 2.10 -1.21 -0.73
C TRP A 126 2.97 -0.81 0.46
N LEU A 127 4.24 -0.46 0.25
CA LEU A 127 5.14 -0.01 1.33
C LEU A 127 4.66 1.30 1.97
N ASN A 128 4.19 2.26 1.18
CA ASN A 128 3.61 3.51 1.70
C ASN A 128 2.37 3.23 2.55
N THR A 129 1.51 2.32 2.10
CA THR A 129 0.29 1.96 2.84
C THR A 129 0.62 1.21 4.12
N TYR A 130 1.59 0.29 4.07
CA TYR A 130 2.07 -0.44 5.22
C TYR A 130 2.66 0.52 6.27
N GLU A 131 3.48 1.48 5.85
CA GLU A 131 4.03 2.51 6.72
C GLU A 131 2.95 3.32 7.43
N ASN A 132 1.94 3.79 6.69
CA ASN A 132 0.82 4.54 7.26
C ASN A 132 0.03 3.68 8.28
N ALA A 133 -0.18 2.39 7.97
CA ALA A 133 -0.84 1.47 8.90
C ALA A 133 -0.02 1.26 10.18
N GLU A 134 1.30 1.10 10.08
CA GLU A 134 2.19 0.98 11.25
C GLU A 134 2.27 2.27 12.07
N ASN A 135 2.29 3.43 11.39
CA ASN A 135 2.28 4.71 12.08
C ASN A 135 0.97 4.94 12.83
N PHE A 136 -0.17 4.50 12.28
CA PHE A 136 -1.43 4.52 13.02
C PHE A 136 -1.37 3.67 14.29
N LYS A 137 -0.88 2.42 14.19
CA LYS A 137 -0.75 1.52 15.35
C LYS A 137 0.12 2.14 16.45
N LYS A 138 1.21 2.82 16.07
CA LYS A 138 2.07 3.55 17.03
C LYS A 138 1.28 4.66 17.74
N LEU A 139 0.47 5.43 17.00
CA LEU A 139 -0.39 6.46 17.60
C LEU A 139 -1.43 5.86 18.55
N GLU A 140 -2.08 4.75 18.16
CA GLU A 140 -3.05 4.06 19.03
C GLU A 140 -2.42 3.64 20.36
N ILE A 141 -1.19 3.10 20.33
CA ILE A 141 -0.45 2.74 21.55
C ILE A 141 -0.12 3.97 22.40
N LEU A 142 0.21 5.10 21.79
CA LEU A 142 0.50 6.34 22.53
C LEU A 142 -0.75 6.88 23.22
N PHE A 143 -1.91 6.89 22.54
CA PHE A 143 -3.17 7.35 23.13
C PHE A 143 -3.73 6.41 24.20
N GLN A 144 -3.47 5.10 24.12
CA GLN A 144 -3.86 4.14 25.17
C GLN A 144 -3.03 4.26 26.46
N LYS A 145 -1.88 4.93 26.41
CA LYS A 145 -0.99 5.14 27.56
C LYS A 145 -1.27 6.44 28.31
N ILE A 146 -2.18 7.29 27.80
CA ILE A 146 -2.61 8.55 28.40
C ILE A 146 -3.90 8.29 29.18
#